data_AF-A0A8T5F7V2-F1
#
_entry.id   AF-A0A8T5F7V2-F1
#
_cell.length_a   1.000
_cell.length_b   1.000
_cell.length_c   1.000
_cell.angle_alpha   90.00
_cell.angle_beta   90.00
_cell.angle_gamma   90.00
#
_symmetry.space_group_name_H-M   'P 1'
#
loop_
_entity.id
_entity.type
_entity.pdbx_description
1 polymer ?
#
loop_
_entity_poly.entity_id
_entity_poly.type
_entity_poly.pdbx_seq_one_letter_code
_entity_poly.pdbx_strand_id
1 'polypeptide(L)'
;MRESKSSKKSASSEIEISNACYSITEKYPIDEILAHAGIDYNKTLPNIVYICKNKTGHGSINQIRNHLEVLTSEKAPFKMDKIVMDNKKKKIIRKRTEDDSS
;
A
#
# COMPACT_ATOMS: atom_id res chain seq x y z
N MET A 1 -11.68 49.01 9.49
CA MET A 1 -11.41 48.13 8.32
C MET A 1 -10.02 47.53 8.45
N ARG A 2 -9.91 46.22 8.59
CA ARG A 2 -8.78 45.40 8.11
C ARG A 2 -9.18 43.93 8.21
N GLU A 3 -9.60 43.38 7.07
CA GLU A 3 -9.77 41.95 6.88
C GLU A 3 -8.40 41.26 6.89
N SER A 4 -8.31 40.07 7.48
CA SER A 4 -7.23 39.13 7.20
C SER A 4 -7.78 37.70 7.27
N LYS A 5 -8.04 37.18 6.07
CA LYS A 5 -8.27 35.77 5.73
C LYS A 5 -7.18 34.86 6.29
N SER A 6 -7.57 33.59 6.51
CA SER A 6 -6.76 32.36 6.60
C SER A 6 -6.91 31.72 7.98
N SER A 7 -7.58 30.56 8.10
CA SER A 7 -6.94 29.29 7.79
C SER A 7 -7.96 28.15 7.57
N LYS A 8 -8.34 27.89 6.31
CA LYS A 8 -8.99 26.64 5.86
C LYS A 8 -7.96 25.57 5.43
N LYS A 9 -6.78 25.55 6.05
CA LYS A 9 -5.61 24.80 5.54
C LYS A 9 -5.37 23.44 6.18
N SER A 10 -6.13 23.03 7.20
CA SER A 10 -5.85 21.80 7.96
C SER A 10 -6.34 20.52 7.27
N ALA A 11 -7.55 20.51 6.70
CA ALA A 11 -8.13 19.30 6.11
C ALA A 11 -7.51 18.88 4.76
N SER A 12 -6.99 19.82 3.96
CA SER A 12 -6.43 19.51 2.64
C SER A 12 -5.14 18.70 2.75
N SER A 13 -4.27 19.10 3.67
CA SER A 13 -2.97 18.45 3.90
C SER A 13 -3.10 16.99 4.35
N GLU A 14 -4.06 16.66 5.20
CA GLU A 14 -4.24 15.28 5.68
C GLU A 14 -4.73 14.35 4.56
N ILE A 15 -5.64 14.82 3.72
CA ILE A 15 -6.16 14.07 2.56
C ILE A 15 -5.05 13.88 1.52
N GLU A 16 -4.24 14.91 1.27
CA GLU A 16 -3.10 14.85 0.35
C GLU A 16 -2.04 13.83 0.83
N ILE A 17 -1.74 13.82 2.13
CA ILE A 17 -0.82 12.84 2.74
C ILE A 17 -1.38 11.41 2.61
N SER A 18 -2.69 11.22 2.86
CA SER A 18 -3.33 9.91 2.72
C SER A 18 -3.28 9.40 1.28
N ASN A 19 -3.62 10.25 0.31
CA ASN A 19 -3.57 9.92 -1.12
C ASN A 19 -2.14 9.64 -1.61
N ALA A 20 -1.16 10.39 -1.11
CA ALA A 20 0.25 10.14 -1.41
C ALA A 20 0.71 8.79 -0.87
N CYS A 21 0.37 8.47 0.39
CA CYS A 21 0.66 7.17 1.00
C CYS A 21 -0.01 6.02 0.23
N TYR A 22 -1.26 6.19 -0.20
CA TYR A 22 -1.97 5.21 -1.03
C TYR A 22 -1.24 4.98 -2.35
N SER A 23 -0.89 6.06 -3.06
CA SER A 23 -0.17 5.99 -4.34
C SER A 23 1.20 5.30 -4.21
N ILE A 24 1.92 5.51 -3.11
CA ILE A 24 3.18 4.81 -2.82
C ILE A 24 2.92 3.32 -2.56
N THR A 25 1.90 3.02 -1.76
CA THR A 25 1.52 1.65 -1.39
C THR A 25 1.02 0.84 -2.57
N GLU A 26 0.43 1.49 -3.58
CA GLU A 26 0.00 0.86 -4.82
C GLU A 26 1.17 0.62 -5.78
N LYS A 27 2.07 1.59 -5.95
CA LYS A 27 3.22 1.47 -6.85
C LYS A 27 4.24 0.44 -6.38
N TYR A 28 4.51 0.35 -5.08
CA TYR A 28 5.49 -0.59 -4.54
C TYR A 28 5.25 -2.05 -4.93
N PRO A 29 4.06 -2.66 -4.66
CA PRO A 29 3.78 -4.02 -5.06
C PRO A 29 3.72 -4.17 -6.58
N ILE A 30 3.32 -3.15 -7.36
CA ILE A 30 3.39 -3.20 -8.83
C ILE A 30 4.83 -3.44 -9.28
N ASP A 31 5.76 -2.55 -8.91
CA ASP A 31 7.17 -2.63 -9.32
C ASP A 31 7.82 -3.94 -8.86
N GLU A 32 7.61 -4.33 -7.60
CA GLU A 32 8.26 -5.51 -7.05
C GLU A 32 7.66 -6.82 -7.57
N ILE A 33 6.35 -6.89 -7.79
CA ILE A 33 5.73 -8.08 -8.39
C ILE A 33 6.11 -8.20 -9.87
N LEU A 34 6.27 -7.07 -10.58
CA LEU A 34 6.82 -7.07 -11.94
C LEU A 34 8.27 -7.60 -11.96
N ALA A 35 9.08 -7.26 -10.96
CA ALA A 35 10.48 -7.68 -10.88
C ALA A 35 10.68 -9.12 -10.37
N HIS A 36 9.89 -9.55 -9.38
CA HIS A 36 10.14 -10.79 -8.60
C HIS A 36 9.00 -11.82 -8.66
N ALA A 37 7.95 -11.60 -9.48
CA ALA A 37 6.74 -12.43 -9.59
C ALA A 37 5.88 -12.55 -8.31
N GLY A 38 6.38 -12.11 -7.16
CA GLY A 38 5.66 -12.06 -5.90
C GLY A 38 6.52 -11.49 -4.76
N ILE A 39 5.86 -10.96 -3.73
CA ILE A 39 6.52 -10.33 -2.57
C ILE A 39 5.99 -10.85 -1.26
N ASP A 40 6.86 -10.93 -0.24
CA ASP A 40 6.45 -11.36 1.10
C ASP A 40 5.78 -10.21 1.87
N TYR A 41 4.49 -10.36 2.17
CA TYR A 41 3.67 -9.38 2.86
C TYR A 41 4.30 -8.89 4.18
N ASN A 42 4.91 -9.78 4.96
CA ASN A 42 5.49 -9.40 6.26
C ASN A 42 6.75 -8.54 6.09
N LYS A 43 7.49 -8.72 4.99
CA LYS A 43 8.62 -7.86 4.64
C LYS A 43 8.19 -6.58 3.93
N THR A 44 7.18 -6.67 3.07
CA THR A 44 6.65 -5.54 2.29
C THR A 44 6.01 -4.49 3.17
N LEU A 45 5.22 -4.89 4.18
CA LEU A 45 4.52 -3.94 5.06
C LEU A 45 5.46 -2.91 5.73
N PRO A 46 6.54 -3.30 6.44
CA PRO A 46 7.48 -2.33 7.01
C PRO A 46 8.25 -1.53 5.96
N ASN A 47 8.57 -2.11 4.80
CA ASN A 47 9.25 -1.38 3.72
C ASN A 47 8.39 -0.22 3.21
N ILE A 48 7.11 -0.47 2.92
CA ILE A 48 6.19 0.58 2.45
C ILE A 48 6.00 1.64 3.53
N VAL A 49 5.88 1.25 4.80
CA VAL A 49 5.79 2.20 5.92
C VAL A 49 7.02 3.11 5.97
N TYR A 50 8.22 2.54 5.80
CA TYR A 50 9.45 3.31 5.75
C TYR A 50 9.46 4.29 4.57
N ILE A 51 9.06 3.85 3.37
CA ILE A 51 9.02 4.72 2.17
C ILE A 51 7.99 5.83 2.33
N CYS A 52 6.79 5.52 2.85
CA CYS A 52 5.75 6.52 3.14
C CYS A 52 6.26 7.56 4.13
N LYS A 53 6.83 7.13 5.27
CA LYS A 53 7.43 8.04 6.25
C LYS A 53 8.53 8.90 5.64
N ASN A 54 9.37 8.35 4.78
CA ASN A 54 10.47 9.08 4.16
C ASN A 54 10.00 10.10 3.10
N LYS A 55 8.91 9.80 2.37
CA LYS A 55 8.39 10.68 1.31
C LYS A 55 7.39 11.72 1.80
N THR A 56 6.50 11.36 2.72
CA THR A 56 5.41 12.22 3.17
C THR A 56 5.61 12.74 4.59
N GLY A 57 6.62 12.23 5.32
CA GLY A 57 6.79 12.49 6.76
C GLY A 57 5.82 11.71 7.65
N HIS A 58 4.85 11.01 7.04
CA HIS A 58 3.75 10.34 7.72
C HIS A 58 3.55 8.93 7.18
N GLY A 59 3.02 8.04 8.00
CA GLY A 59 2.81 6.65 7.61
C GLY A 59 2.77 5.75 8.82
N SER A 60 1.63 5.08 8.99
CA SER A 60 1.39 4.14 10.09
C SER A 60 1.20 2.74 9.52
N ILE A 61 1.73 1.74 10.22
CA ILE A 61 1.61 0.33 9.82
C ILE A 61 0.15 -0.06 9.59
N ASN A 62 -0.77 0.42 10.44
CA ASN A 62 -2.19 0.15 10.28
C ASN A 62 -2.79 0.72 8.99
N GLN A 63 -2.39 1.92 8.59
CA GLN A 63 -2.88 2.56 7.38
C GLN A 63 -2.39 1.78 6.14
N ILE A 64 -1.10 1.44 6.10
CA ILE A 64 -0.52 0.67 4.99
C ILE A 64 -1.11 -0.73 4.93
N ARG A 65 -1.33 -1.37 6.08
CA ARG A 65 -2.03 -2.67 6.16
C ARG A 65 -3.40 -2.58 5.50
N ASN A 66 -4.21 -1.59 5.87
CA ASN A 66 -5.54 -1.42 5.30
C ASN A 66 -5.49 -1.19 3.78
N HIS A 67 -4.54 -0.37 3.30
CA HIS A 67 -4.34 -0.16 1.87
C HIS A 67 -3.93 -1.44 1.13
N LEU A 68 -3.02 -2.24 1.69
CA LEU A 68 -2.63 -3.53 1.13
C LEU A 68 -3.79 -4.54 1.12
N GLU A 69 -4.63 -4.56 2.15
CA GLU A 69 -5.83 -5.40 2.18
C GLU A 69 -6.82 -5.00 1.07
N VAL A 70 -7.01 -3.69 0.83
CA VAL A 70 -7.81 -3.20 -0.30
C VAL A 70 -7.19 -3.61 -1.64
N LEU A 71 -5.87 -3.47 -1.80
CA LEU A 71 -5.14 -3.82 -3.03
C LEU A 71 -5.05 -5.33 -3.28
N THR A 72 -5.27 -6.16 -2.26
CA THR A 72 -5.29 -7.63 -2.36
C THR A 72 -6.68 -8.23 -2.23
N SER A 73 -7.71 -7.37 -2.21
CA SER A 73 -9.11 -7.75 -2.15
C SER A 73 -9.56 -8.52 -3.39
N GLU A 74 -10.71 -9.18 -3.30
CA GLU A 74 -11.25 -9.99 -4.39
C GLU A 74 -11.49 -9.21 -5.68
N LYS A 75 -11.67 -7.89 -5.66
CA LYS A 75 -11.80 -7.06 -6.87
C LYS A 75 -10.50 -6.38 -7.30
N ALA A 76 -9.42 -6.59 -6.58
CA ALA A 76 -8.17 -5.90 -6.79
C ALA A 76 -7.23 -6.68 -7.73
N PRO A 77 -6.26 -6.01 -8.38
CA PRO A 77 -5.35 -6.65 -9.34
C PRO A 77 -4.34 -7.60 -8.68
N PHE A 78 -4.22 -7.58 -7.35
CA PHE A 78 -3.34 -8.47 -6.60
C PHE A 78 -4.13 -9.48 -5.78
N LYS A 79 -3.50 -10.62 -5.51
CA LYS A 79 -3.98 -11.62 -4.57
C LYS A 79 -2.93 -11.89 -3.51
N MET A 80 -3.39 -12.16 -2.30
CA MET A 80 -2.55 -12.61 -1.19
C MET A 80 -2.67 -14.14 -1.06
N ASP A 81 -1.63 -14.86 -1.46
CA ASP A 81 -1.51 -16.29 -1.25
C ASP A 81 -0.86 -16.59 0.09
N LYS A 82 -1.41 -17.56 0.81
CA LYS A 82 -0.83 -18.07 2.05
C LYS A 82 -0.06 -19.34 1.70
N ILE A 83 1.26 -19.26 1.72
CA ILE A 83 2.12 -20.42 1.51
C ILE A 83 2.65 -20.90 2.86
N VAL A 84 2.76 -22.22 3.01
CA VAL A 84 3.44 -22.83 4.16
C VAL A 84 4.76 -23.39 3.64
N MET A 85 5.86 -22.76 4.02
CA MET A 85 7.21 -23.28 3.78
C MET A 85 7.87 -23.54 5.12
N ASP A 86 8.45 -24.73 5.30
CA ASP A 86 9.25 -25.07 6.50
C ASP A 86 8.52 -24.80 7.83
N ASN A 87 7.27 -25.25 7.96
CA ASN A 87 6.39 -25.01 9.12
C ASN A 87 6.11 -23.52 9.43
N LYS A 88 6.52 -22.58 8.56
CA LYS A 88 6.24 -21.15 8.69
C LYS A 88 5.17 -20.74 7.69
N LYS A 89 4.11 -20.11 8.20
CA LYS A 89 3.06 -19.48 7.39
C LYS A 89 3.59 -18.16 6.85
N LYS A 90 3.81 -18.09 5.54
CA LYS A 90 4.17 -16.85 4.83
C LYS A 90 3.00 -16.41 3.98
N LYS A 91 2.88 -15.09 3.82
CA LYS A 91 1.87 -14.45 2.98
C LYS A 91 2.60 -13.81 1.82
N ILE A 92 2.33 -14.27 0.61
CA ILE A 92 2.92 -13.74 -0.61
C ILE A 92 1.86 -12.98 -1.38
N ILE A 93 2.15 -11.74 -1.74
CA ILE A 93 1.34 -10.94 -2.63
C ILE A 93 1.85 -11.18 -4.05
N ARG A 94 0.94 -11.53 -4.97
CA ARG A 94 1.26 -11.69 -6.40
C ARG A 94 0.15 -11.10 -7.25
N LYS A 95 0.48 -10.78 -8.51
CA LYS A 95 -0.51 -10.29 -9.48
C LYS A 95 -1.53 -11.39 -9.74
N ARG A 96 -2.80 -11.00 -9.87
CA ARG A 96 -3.82 -11.90 -10.42
C ARG A 96 -3.56 -11.97 -11.93
N THR A 97 -3.06 -13.10 -12.38
CA THR A 97 -3.06 -13.44 -13.80
C THR A 97 -4.52 -13.68 -14.20
N GLU A 98 -5.08 -12.80 -15.03
CA GLU A 98 -6.35 -13.00 -15.74
C GLU A 98 -6.19 -14.07 -16.83
N ASP A 99 -5.80 -15.29 -16.43
CA ASP A 99 -5.68 -16.44 -17.35
C ASP A 99 -6.76 -17.50 -17.06
N ASP A 100 -7.84 -17.12 -16.37
CA ASP A 100 -8.98 -18.00 -16.05
C ASP A 100 -10.29 -17.34 -16.45
N SER A 101 -10.33 -16.85 -17.70
CA SER A 101 -11.57 -16.51 -18.39
C SER A 101 -11.47 -17.09 -19.80
N SER A 102 -11.64 -18.41 -19.88
CA SER A 102 -12.12 -19.11 -21.08
C SER A 102 -13.64 -19.12 -21.11
#